data_AF-A0A3D0N9L2-F1
#
_entry.id   AF-A0A3D0N9L2-F1
#
_cell.length_a   1.000
_cell.length_b   1.000
_cell.length_c   1.000
_cell.angle_alpha   90.00
_cell.angle_beta   90.00
_cell.angle_gamma   90.00
#
_symmetry.space_group_name_H-M   'P 1'
#
loop_
_entity.id
_entity.type
_entity.pdbx_description
1 polymer ?
#
loop_
_entity_poly.entity_id
_entity_poly.type
_entity_poly.pdbx_seq_one_letter_code
_entity_poly.pdbx_strand_id
1 'polypeptide(L)'
;MPRDVVDQLETAETSADLIPFLGATGAATRIAAVRRAKEIGGPDAISLLTSAVLRDELPAGPDPDVFRAEAIKAIGEIGGDDALEALLEIHDVYAQRSSSAPADGWRSLGHTSVLLATVQELGRWRTAEEVAKLLADITSDETGRRYTSVVRELACTALLNNEMDAAGVASVEARADYLMDHLTGRGEGSADDWIPGRSGVKTQAATRNSAIVDMLVDYGTPVLPLVEARRRQPGGSDEYTRALGYVVHLTQLANQRDQEDQCAAEMRMVVEAILLYAKEHDGILPSGPDWKRDLMPYLTTEADLQCPSSDGGTTVGYELNPNISGQSLDEYEYPDRVVCLYEALSSGERAYPHGGLTQCAFLNGRTRLLTEQWDGYRMSVNDF
;
A
#
# COMPACT_ATOMS: atom_id res chain seq x y z
N MET A 1 16.53 -18.65 -7.39
CA MET A 1 16.01 -19.72 -8.25
C MET A 1 17.16 -20.24 -9.11
N PRO A 2 17.32 -21.55 -9.33
CA PRO A 2 18.34 -22.10 -10.21
C PRO A 2 18.18 -21.61 -11.66
N ARG A 3 19.27 -21.42 -12.40
CA ARG A 3 19.27 -20.87 -13.77
C ARG A 3 18.54 -21.78 -14.77
N ASP A 4 18.71 -23.09 -14.61
CA ASP A 4 18.02 -24.10 -15.40
C ASP A 4 16.49 -24.05 -15.25
N VAL A 5 15.98 -23.69 -14.06
CA VAL A 5 14.54 -23.50 -13.84
C VAL A 5 14.03 -22.23 -14.53
N VAL A 6 14.84 -21.16 -14.56
CA VAL A 6 14.51 -19.93 -15.30
C VAL A 6 14.40 -20.25 -16.80
N ASP A 7 15.42 -20.89 -17.36
CA ASP A 7 15.48 -21.20 -18.79
C ASP A 7 14.30 -22.11 -19.23
N GLN A 8 13.91 -23.08 -18.39
CA GLN A 8 12.75 -23.94 -18.66
C GLN A 8 11.42 -23.18 -18.62
N LEU A 9 11.26 -22.22 -17.70
CA LEU A 9 10.05 -21.40 -17.62
C LEU A 9 9.94 -20.43 -18.81
N GLU A 10 11.05 -19.82 -19.23
CA GLU A 10 11.08 -18.91 -20.37
C GLU A 10 10.77 -19.61 -21.70
N THR A 11 11.12 -20.90 -21.81
CA THR A 11 10.89 -21.71 -23.01
C THR A 11 9.57 -22.49 -23.01
N ALA A 12 8.80 -22.45 -21.92
CA ALA A 12 7.48 -23.06 -21.85
C ALA A 12 6.53 -22.38 -22.85
N GLU A 13 5.93 -23.16 -23.75
CA GLU A 13 5.00 -22.64 -24.78
C GLU A 13 3.54 -22.95 -24.44
N THR A 14 3.29 -23.95 -23.60
CA THR A 14 1.95 -24.41 -23.25
C THR A 14 1.73 -24.44 -21.74
N SER A 15 0.47 -24.34 -21.31
CA SER A 15 0.09 -24.47 -19.90
C SER A 15 0.54 -25.82 -19.31
N ALA A 16 0.57 -26.88 -20.11
CA ALA A 16 1.01 -28.20 -19.67
C ALA A 16 2.48 -28.20 -19.21
N ASP A 17 3.34 -27.41 -19.84
CA ASP A 17 4.76 -27.30 -19.49
C ASP A 17 4.96 -26.70 -18.08
N LEU A 18 3.96 -25.97 -17.58
CA LEU A 18 4.04 -25.25 -16.30
C LEU A 18 3.64 -26.09 -15.07
N ILE A 19 3.04 -27.28 -15.29
CA ILE A 19 2.53 -28.15 -14.21
C ILE A 19 3.61 -28.47 -13.16
N PRO A 20 4.85 -28.87 -13.52
CA PRO A 20 5.88 -29.22 -12.54
C PRO A 20 6.28 -28.03 -11.66
N PHE A 21 6.27 -26.82 -12.21
CA PHE A 21 6.73 -25.61 -11.52
C PHE A 21 5.68 -25.04 -10.57
N LEU A 22 4.38 -25.17 -10.90
CA LEU A 22 3.28 -24.80 -9.99
C LEU A 22 3.22 -25.70 -8.76
N GLY A 23 3.71 -26.95 -8.88
CA GLY A 23 3.86 -27.89 -7.76
C GLY A 23 5.20 -27.81 -7.01
N ALA A 24 6.08 -26.87 -7.36
CA ALA A 24 7.40 -26.78 -6.75
C ALA A 24 7.33 -26.31 -5.29
N THR A 25 8.32 -26.70 -4.46
CA THR A 25 8.44 -26.27 -3.06
C THR A 25 8.79 -24.79 -2.91
N GLY A 26 9.54 -24.22 -3.85
CA GLY A 26 9.96 -22.82 -3.85
C GLY A 26 8.86 -21.85 -4.30
N ALA A 27 8.50 -20.89 -3.45
CA ALA A 27 7.51 -19.84 -3.76
C ALA A 27 7.87 -19.02 -5.01
N ALA A 28 9.15 -18.65 -5.16
CA ALA A 28 9.63 -17.91 -6.33
C ALA A 28 9.41 -18.66 -7.66
N THR A 29 9.59 -19.98 -7.67
CA THR A 29 9.35 -20.82 -8.84
C THR A 29 7.87 -20.91 -9.18
N ARG A 30 7.00 -21.06 -8.18
CA ARG A 30 5.55 -21.06 -8.39
C ARG A 30 5.06 -19.72 -8.94
N ILE A 31 5.52 -18.61 -8.38
CA ILE A 31 5.17 -17.25 -8.85
C ILE A 31 5.66 -17.02 -10.28
N ALA A 32 6.88 -17.43 -10.61
CA ALA A 32 7.39 -17.34 -11.98
C ALA A 32 6.56 -18.18 -12.97
N ALA A 33 6.11 -19.38 -12.56
CA ALA A 33 5.21 -20.19 -13.36
C ALA A 33 3.83 -19.55 -13.56
N VAL A 34 3.27 -18.89 -12.54
CA VAL A 34 2.02 -18.12 -12.66
C VAL A 34 2.16 -16.99 -13.67
N ARG A 35 3.26 -16.23 -13.60
CA ARG A 35 3.54 -15.15 -14.56
C ARG A 35 3.64 -15.67 -15.98
N ARG A 36 4.32 -16.81 -16.17
CA ARG A 36 4.40 -17.45 -17.48
C ARG A 36 3.04 -17.96 -17.96
N ALA A 37 2.23 -18.56 -17.09
CA ALA A 37 0.87 -18.99 -17.44
C ALA A 37 0.01 -17.81 -17.91
N LYS A 38 0.15 -16.64 -17.27
CA LYS A 38 -0.50 -15.41 -17.71
C LYS A 38 -0.08 -14.98 -19.11
N GLU A 39 1.22 -15.02 -19.41
CA GLU A 39 1.75 -14.67 -20.73
C GLU A 39 1.25 -15.62 -21.83
N ILE A 40 1.12 -16.91 -21.53
CA ILE A 40 0.52 -17.90 -22.43
C ILE A 40 -0.97 -17.59 -22.64
N GLY A 41 -1.68 -17.34 -21.53
CA GLY A 41 -3.09 -16.96 -21.53
C GLY A 41 -4.04 -18.05 -22.03
N GLY A 42 -5.30 -17.66 -22.21
CA GLY A 42 -6.36 -18.53 -22.72
C GLY A 42 -6.94 -19.52 -21.69
N PRO A 43 -7.95 -20.32 -22.11
CA PRO A 43 -8.74 -21.16 -21.21
C PRO A 43 -7.92 -22.22 -20.49
N ASP A 44 -6.93 -22.81 -21.17
CA ASP A 44 -6.05 -23.83 -20.59
C ASP A 44 -5.17 -23.26 -19.46
N ALA A 45 -4.68 -22.02 -19.62
CA ALA A 45 -3.93 -21.34 -18.57
C ALA A 45 -4.83 -21.01 -17.38
N ILE A 46 -6.06 -20.53 -17.62
CA ILE A 46 -7.05 -20.27 -16.56
C ILE A 46 -7.35 -21.56 -15.79
N SER A 47 -7.69 -22.64 -16.49
CA SER A 47 -8.01 -23.94 -15.87
C SER A 47 -6.85 -24.48 -15.03
N LEU A 48 -5.61 -24.35 -15.52
CA LEU A 48 -4.42 -24.73 -14.78
C LEU A 48 -4.25 -23.92 -13.49
N LEU A 49 -4.39 -22.59 -13.57
CA LEU A 49 -4.27 -21.69 -12.43
C LEU A 49 -5.37 -21.94 -11.40
N THR A 50 -6.62 -22.11 -11.84
CA THR A 50 -7.77 -22.47 -10.98
C THR A 50 -7.49 -23.76 -10.21
N SER A 51 -7.07 -24.80 -10.94
CA SER A 51 -6.70 -26.08 -10.34
C SER A 51 -5.57 -25.93 -9.32
N ALA A 52 -4.59 -25.06 -9.58
CA ALA A 52 -3.47 -24.83 -8.67
C ALA A 52 -3.90 -24.08 -7.40
N VAL A 53 -4.82 -23.11 -7.50
CA VAL A 53 -5.39 -22.37 -6.37
C VAL A 53 -6.20 -23.31 -5.47
N LEU A 54 -7.04 -24.15 -6.06
CA LEU A 54 -7.99 -25.01 -5.34
C LEU A 54 -7.35 -26.19 -4.58
N ARG A 55 -6.08 -26.50 -4.83
CA ARG A 55 -5.35 -27.57 -4.11
C ARG A 55 -5.38 -27.37 -2.59
N ASP A 56 -5.84 -28.39 -1.87
CA ASP A 56 -5.92 -28.42 -0.40
C ASP A 56 -4.55 -28.27 0.26
N GLU A 57 -3.53 -28.94 -0.29
CA GLU A 57 -2.17 -28.93 0.23
C GLU A 57 -1.21 -28.39 -0.84
N LEU A 58 -0.57 -27.26 -0.53
CA LEU A 58 0.63 -26.82 -1.22
C LEU A 58 1.85 -27.42 -0.50
N PRO A 59 2.93 -27.77 -1.21
CA PRO A 59 4.15 -28.26 -0.58
C PRO A 59 4.64 -27.27 0.48
N ALA A 60 5.15 -27.78 1.61
CA ALA A 60 5.68 -26.95 2.69
C ALA A 60 6.71 -25.93 2.16
N GLY A 61 6.47 -24.65 2.45
CA GLY A 61 7.28 -23.54 1.98
C GLY A 61 6.68 -22.20 2.43
N PRO A 62 7.41 -21.08 2.25
CA PRO A 62 6.90 -19.76 2.62
C PRO A 62 5.64 -19.41 1.80
N ASP A 63 4.67 -18.82 2.50
CA ASP A 63 3.48 -18.12 2.01
C ASP A 63 2.69 -18.77 0.86
N PRO A 64 2.01 -19.92 1.10
CA PRO A 64 1.07 -20.51 0.14
C PRO A 64 -0.01 -19.51 -0.34
N ASP A 65 -0.35 -18.53 0.49
CA ASP A 65 -1.41 -17.56 0.20
C ASP A 65 -0.95 -16.49 -0.81
N VAL A 66 0.32 -16.08 -0.78
CA VAL A 66 0.90 -15.14 -1.75
C VAL A 66 0.85 -15.74 -3.16
N PHE A 67 1.18 -17.03 -3.28
CA PHE A 67 1.06 -17.74 -4.55
C PHE A 67 -0.39 -17.78 -5.07
N ARG A 68 -1.36 -18.10 -4.20
CA ARG A 68 -2.78 -18.17 -4.60
C ARG A 68 -3.31 -16.81 -5.04
N ALA A 69 -2.96 -15.74 -4.31
CA ALA A 69 -3.33 -14.37 -4.66
C ALA A 69 -2.76 -13.96 -6.03
N GLU A 70 -1.49 -14.28 -6.31
CA GLU A 70 -0.88 -14.00 -7.62
C GLU A 70 -1.55 -14.80 -8.75
N ALA A 71 -1.91 -16.06 -8.50
CA ALA A 71 -2.62 -16.89 -9.48
C ALA A 71 -4.03 -16.36 -9.78
N ILE A 72 -4.77 -15.92 -8.76
CA ILE A 72 -6.09 -15.28 -8.90
C ILE A 72 -5.98 -13.99 -9.71
N LYS A 73 -4.99 -13.15 -9.39
CA LYS A 73 -4.70 -11.94 -10.15
C LYS A 73 -4.37 -12.25 -11.62
N ALA A 74 -3.57 -13.29 -11.88
CA ALA A 74 -3.25 -13.72 -13.23
C ALA A 74 -4.49 -14.18 -14.00
N ILE A 75 -5.41 -14.94 -13.37
CA ILE A 75 -6.71 -15.30 -13.97
C ILE A 75 -7.49 -14.02 -14.35
N GLY A 76 -7.57 -13.06 -13.43
CA GLY A 76 -8.24 -11.79 -13.65
C GLY A 76 -7.63 -10.96 -14.79
N GLU A 77 -6.31 -10.98 -14.94
CA GLU A 77 -5.58 -10.29 -16.01
C GLU A 77 -5.67 -10.98 -17.37
N ILE A 78 -5.82 -12.32 -17.43
CA ILE A 78 -6.14 -13.03 -18.68
C ILE A 78 -7.54 -12.62 -19.14
N GLY A 79 -8.50 -12.56 -18.21
CA GLY A 79 -9.86 -12.09 -18.48
C GLY A 79 -10.72 -13.02 -19.33
N GLY A 80 -11.87 -12.52 -19.77
CA GLY A 80 -12.88 -13.30 -20.51
C GLY A 80 -13.84 -14.08 -19.61
N ASP A 81 -14.79 -14.76 -20.25
CA ASP A 81 -15.88 -15.48 -19.55
C ASP A 81 -15.33 -16.66 -18.72
N ASP A 82 -14.32 -17.37 -19.24
CA ASP A 82 -13.65 -18.46 -18.51
C ASP A 82 -12.98 -17.97 -17.22
N ALA A 83 -12.40 -16.76 -17.23
CA ALA A 83 -11.79 -16.17 -16.05
C ALA A 83 -12.85 -15.79 -15.01
N LEU A 84 -13.98 -15.24 -15.45
CA LEU A 84 -15.10 -14.93 -14.58
C LEU A 84 -15.65 -16.21 -13.91
N GLU A 85 -15.90 -17.27 -14.69
CA GLU A 85 -16.36 -18.56 -14.18
C GLU A 85 -15.38 -19.15 -13.16
N ALA A 86 -14.08 -19.13 -13.48
CA ALA A 86 -13.02 -19.58 -12.59
C ALA A 86 -12.96 -18.80 -11.26
N LEU A 87 -13.08 -17.47 -11.30
CA LEU A 87 -13.05 -16.63 -10.10
C LEU A 87 -14.27 -16.89 -9.21
N LEU A 88 -15.45 -17.09 -9.80
CA LEU A 88 -16.67 -17.45 -9.08
C LEU A 88 -16.56 -18.84 -8.43
N GLU A 89 -15.99 -19.82 -9.13
CA GLU A 89 -15.71 -21.16 -8.60
C GLU A 89 -14.76 -21.09 -7.39
N ILE A 90 -13.62 -20.41 -7.54
CA ILE A 90 -12.62 -20.26 -6.47
C ILE A 90 -13.27 -19.62 -5.24
N HIS A 91 -14.03 -18.54 -5.46
CA HIS A 91 -14.71 -17.85 -4.39
C HIS A 91 -15.71 -18.78 -3.66
N ASP A 92 -16.57 -19.52 -4.36
CA ASP A 92 -17.56 -20.41 -3.75
C ASP A 92 -16.88 -21.51 -2.89
N VAL A 93 -15.86 -22.17 -3.44
CA VAL A 93 -15.10 -23.20 -2.70
C VAL A 93 -14.49 -22.62 -1.42
N TYR A 94 -13.86 -21.45 -1.49
CA TYR A 94 -13.23 -20.84 -0.32
C TYR A 94 -14.22 -20.27 0.69
N ALA A 95 -15.37 -19.78 0.24
CA ALA A 95 -16.45 -19.35 1.12
C ALA A 95 -17.03 -20.55 1.90
N GLN A 96 -17.19 -21.71 1.26
CA GLN A 96 -17.62 -22.94 1.92
C GLN A 96 -16.57 -23.44 2.93
N ARG A 97 -15.29 -23.47 2.53
CA ARG A 97 -14.17 -23.83 3.42
C ARG A 97 -14.08 -22.90 4.64
N SER A 98 -14.26 -21.59 4.44
CA SER A 98 -14.29 -20.58 5.49
C SER A 98 -15.42 -20.86 6.49
N SER A 99 -16.64 -21.09 5.99
CA SER A 99 -17.80 -21.33 6.85
C SER A 99 -17.72 -22.60 7.72
N SER A 100 -16.86 -23.55 7.33
CA SER A 100 -16.66 -24.82 8.03
C SER A 100 -15.40 -24.83 8.90
N ALA A 101 -14.57 -23.78 8.85
CA ALA A 101 -13.31 -23.71 9.59
C ALA A 101 -13.55 -23.34 11.08
N PRO A 102 -12.74 -23.87 12.00
CA PRO A 102 -12.70 -23.39 13.38
C PRO A 102 -12.33 -21.91 13.43
N ALA A 103 -12.96 -21.15 14.34
CA ALA A 103 -12.85 -19.69 14.43
C ALA A 103 -11.45 -19.17 14.83
N ASP A 104 -10.55 -20.03 15.29
CA ASP A 104 -9.30 -19.68 15.97
C ASP A 104 -8.01 -20.20 15.27
N GLY A 105 -8.10 -20.73 14.04
CA GLY A 105 -6.96 -21.33 13.35
C GLY A 105 -6.28 -20.42 12.32
N TRP A 106 -4.96 -20.55 12.14
CA TRP A 106 -4.20 -19.92 11.03
C TRP A 106 -4.81 -20.17 9.64
N ARG A 107 -5.56 -21.27 9.48
CA ARG A 107 -6.31 -21.62 8.26
C ARG A 107 -7.37 -20.58 7.88
N SER A 108 -7.90 -19.81 8.83
CA SER A 108 -8.84 -18.72 8.55
C SER A 108 -8.17 -17.54 7.84
N LEU A 109 -6.88 -17.29 8.08
CA LEU A 109 -6.10 -16.24 7.42
C LEU A 109 -5.85 -16.57 5.95
N GLY A 110 -5.45 -17.81 5.64
CA GLY A 110 -5.23 -18.21 4.25
C GLY A 110 -6.50 -18.22 3.41
N HIS A 111 -7.64 -18.61 3.99
CA HIS A 111 -8.93 -18.48 3.31
C HIS A 111 -9.31 -17.01 3.07
N THR A 112 -9.09 -16.15 4.06
CA THR A 112 -9.38 -14.71 3.94
C THR A 112 -8.58 -14.07 2.82
N SER A 113 -7.28 -14.36 2.71
CA SER A 113 -6.42 -13.84 1.64
C SER A 113 -6.91 -14.23 0.25
N VAL A 114 -7.36 -15.48 0.07
CA VAL A 114 -7.93 -15.93 -1.20
C VAL A 114 -9.24 -15.20 -1.51
N LEU A 115 -10.14 -15.10 -0.53
CA LEU A 115 -11.41 -14.39 -0.72
C LEU A 115 -11.18 -12.91 -1.07
N LEU A 116 -10.24 -12.23 -0.41
CA LEU A 116 -9.85 -10.86 -0.73
C LEU A 116 -9.39 -10.74 -2.18
N ALA A 117 -8.45 -11.59 -2.61
CA ALA A 117 -7.96 -11.59 -3.99
C ALA A 117 -9.10 -11.84 -5.01
N THR A 118 -10.00 -12.79 -4.73
CA THR A 118 -11.14 -13.06 -5.64
C THR A 118 -12.10 -11.88 -5.74
N VAL A 119 -12.45 -11.24 -4.61
CA VAL A 119 -13.36 -10.09 -4.60
C VAL A 119 -12.73 -8.90 -5.33
N GLN A 120 -11.43 -8.67 -5.13
CA GLN A 120 -10.69 -7.62 -5.84
C GLN A 120 -10.74 -7.81 -7.36
N GLU A 121 -10.50 -9.03 -7.85
CA GLU A 121 -10.53 -9.31 -9.28
C GLU A 121 -11.96 -9.29 -9.83
N LEU A 122 -12.92 -9.91 -9.15
CA LEU A 122 -14.34 -9.89 -9.55
C LEU A 122 -14.89 -8.47 -9.64
N GLY A 123 -14.45 -7.55 -8.78
CA GLY A 123 -14.82 -6.13 -8.82
C GLY A 123 -14.48 -5.40 -10.12
N ARG A 124 -13.72 -6.02 -11.05
CA ARG A 124 -13.47 -5.49 -12.40
C ARG A 124 -14.61 -5.78 -13.38
N TRP A 125 -15.42 -6.81 -13.15
CA TRP A 125 -16.60 -7.15 -13.96
C TRP A 125 -17.82 -6.34 -13.55
N ARG A 126 -17.73 -5.01 -13.67
CA ARG A 126 -18.69 -4.06 -13.11
C ARG A 126 -20.10 -4.15 -13.70
N THR A 127 -20.23 -4.73 -14.88
CA THR A 127 -21.52 -4.88 -15.60
C THR A 127 -22.13 -6.27 -15.47
N ALA A 128 -21.44 -7.23 -14.85
CA ALA A 128 -21.95 -8.60 -14.68
C ALA A 128 -22.94 -8.66 -13.51
N GLU A 129 -24.17 -9.09 -13.78
CA GLU A 129 -25.26 -9.13 -12.79
C GLU A 129 -24.95 -10.13 -11.66
N GLU A 130 -24.38 -11.28 -12.02
CA GLU A 130 -23.95 -12.33 -11.12
C GLU A 130 -22.87 -11.84 -10.14
N VAL A 131 -21.97 -10.96 -10.59
CA VAL A 131 -20.94 -10.35 -9.75
C VAL A 131 -21.58 -9.35 -8.78
N ALA A 132 -22.44 -8.45 -9.27
CA ALA A 132 -23.13 -7.49 -8.42
C ALA A 132 -23.95 -8.20 -7.32
N LYS A 133 -24.65 -9.28 -7.67
CA LYS A 133 -25.40 -10.11 -6.73
C LYS A 133 -24.48 -10.75 -5.68
N LEU A 134 -23.36 -11.34 -6.12
CA LEU A 134 -22.41 -11.95 -5.21
C LEU A 134 -21.83 -10.92 -4.22
N LEU A 135 -21.41 -9.75 -4.71
CA LEU A 135 -20.87 -8.68 -3.86
C LEU A 135 -21.91 -8.22 -2.82
N ALA A 136 -23.17 -8.08 -3.22
CA ALA A 136 -24.26 -7.75 -2.31
C ALA A 136 -24.49 -8.83 -1.23
N ASP A 137 -24.42 -10.11 -1.61
CA ASP A 137 -24.52 -11.24 -0.68
C ASP A 137 -23.37 -11.25 0.33
N ILE A 138 -22.14 -10.96 -0.10
CA ILE A 138 -20.95 -10.83 0.76
C ILE A 138 -21.15 -9.68 1.76
N THR A 139 -21.45 -8.48 1.28
CA THR A 139 -21.62 -7.29 2.14
C THR A 139 -22.71 -7.50 3.20
N SER A 140 -23.76 -8.25 2.86
CA SER A 140 -24.90 -8.54 3.74
C SER A 140 -24.66 -9.68 4.74
N ASP A 141 -23.51 -10.37 4.71
CA ASP A 141 -23.20 -11.46 5.65
C ASP A 141 -22.86 -10.96 7.07
N GLU A 142 -23.88 -10.68 7.86
CA GLU A 142 -23.75 -10.32 9.28
C GLU A 142 -23.51 -11.54 10.20
N THR A 143 -23.28 -12.72 9.63
CA THR A 143 -22.95 -13.90 10.44
C THR A 143 -21.49 -13.88 10.89
N GLY A 144 -20.60 -13.27 10.10
CA GLY A 144 -19.14 -13.29 10.33
C GLY A 144 -18.52 -14.68 10.25
N ARG A 145 -19.25 -15.68 9.72
CA ARG A 145 -18.77 -17.07 9.59
C ARG A 145 -18.14 -17.34 8.24
N ARG A 146 -18.69 -16.74 7.19
CA ARG A 146 -18.22 -16.96 5.82
C ARG A 146 -17.22 -15.89 5.42
N TYR A 147 -17.53 -14.63 5.76
CA TYR A 147 -16.70 -13.48 5.42
C TYR A 147 -16.29 -12.70 6.66
N THR A 148 -15.01 -12.34 6.70
CA THR A 148 -14.46 -11.38 7.67
C THR A 148 -14.88 -9.96 7.29
N SER A 149 -14.82 -9.03 8.25
CA SER A 149 -15.17 -7.62 8.01
C SER A 149 -14.39 -7.01 6.84
N VAL A 150 -13.09 -7.33 6.71
CA VAL A 150 -12.26 -6.84 5.59
C VAL A 150 -12.72 -7.33 4.21
N VAL A 151 -13.18 -8.58 4.08
CA VAL A 151 -13.73 -9.09 2.81
C VAL A 151 -15.05 -8.40 2.49
N ARG A 152 -15.88 -8.14 3.51
CA ARG A 152 -17.17 -7.47 3.36
C ARG A 152 -17.01 -6.00 2.97
N GLU A 153 -16.04 -5.31 3.55
CA GLU A 153 -15.68 -3.93 3.22
C GLU A 153 -15.16 -3.83 1.77
N LEU A 154 -14.24 -4.71 1.37
CA LEU A 154 -13.74 -4.75 -0.01
C LEU A 154 -14.87 -5.04 -1.03
N ALA A 155 -15.78 -5.97 -0.71
CA ALA A 155 -16.94 -6.24 -1.56
C ALA A 155 -17.87 -5.02 -1.65
N CYS A 156 -18.02 -4.28 -0.56
CA CYS A 156 -18.82 -3.06 -0.54
C CYS A 156 -18.16 -1.95 -1.38
N THR A 157 -16.84 -1.80 -1.32
CA THR A 157 -16.07 -0.89 -2.20
C THR A 157 -16.28 -1.23 -3.67
N ALA A 158 -16.24 -2.51 -4.05
CA ALA A 158 -16.52 -2.93 -5.42
C ALA A 158 -17.97 -2.61 -5.83
N LEU A 159 -18.94 -2.86 -4.95
CA LEU A 159 -20.35 -2.55 -5.21
C LEU A 159 -20.60 -1.05 -5.38
N LEU A 160 -20.01 -0.21 -4.52
CA LEU A 160 -20.08 1.25 -4.62
C LEU A 160 -19.51 1.77 -5.95
N ASN A 161 -18.40 1.18 -6.42
CA ASN A 161 -17.87 1.49 -7.74
C ASN A 161 -18.84 1.12 -8.87
N ASN A 162 -19.50 -0.04 -8.78
CA ASN A 162 -20.52 -0.45 -9.76
C ASN A 162 -21.73 0.51 -9.75
N GLU A 163 -22.20 0.91 -8.56
CA GLU A 163 -23.29 1.88 -8.40
C GLU A 163 -22.94 3.23 -9.05
N MET A 164 -21.73 3.76 -8.77
CA MET A 164 -21.26 5.02 -9.34
C MET A 164 -21.11 4.95 -10.86
N ASP A 165 -20.60 3.84 -11.40
CA ASP A 165 -20.50 3.62 -12.85
C ASP A 165 -21.89 3.57 -13.51
N ALA A 166 -22.83 2.84 -12.91
CA ALA A 166 -24.21 2.78 -13.39
C ALA A 166 -24.92 4.14 -13.34
N ALA A 167 -24.56 4.98 -12.36
CA ALA A 167 -25.02 6.36 -12.24
C ALA A 167 -24.27 7.35 -13.17
N GLY A 168 -23.25 6.91 -13.92
CA GLY A 168 -22.46 7.76 -14.80
C GLY A 168 -21.50 8.72 -14.07
N VAL A 169 -21.14 8.41 -12.83
CA VAL A 169 -20.27 9.24 -11.97
C VAL A 169 -18.80 8.91 -12.23
N ALA A 170 -18.17 9.69 -13.10
CA ALA A 170 -16.83 9.39 -13.60
C ALA A 170 -15.69 10.11 -12.86
N SER A 171 -15.83 11.41 -12.54
CA SER A 171 -14.73 12.17 -11.93
C SER A 171 -14.56 11.86 -10.45
N VAL A 172 -13.33 11.98 -9.93
CA VAL A 172 -13.02 11.73 -8.53
C VAL A 172 -13.85 12.64 -7.61
N GLU A 173 -14.04 13.91 -7.98
CA GLU A 173 -14.86 14.87 -7.23
C GLU A 173 -16.33 14.46 -7.19
N ALA A 174 -16.90 14.06 -8.32
CA ALA A 174 -18.29 13.63 -8.40
C ALA A 174 -18.51 12.31 -7.63
N ARG A 175 -17.52 11.41 -7.65
CA ARG A 175 -17.53 10.19 -6.84
C ARG A 175 -17.43 10.50 -5.35
N ALA A 176 -16.57 11.44 -4.95
CA ALA A 176 -16.48 11.89 -3.57
C ALA A 176 -17.81 12.49 -3.08
N ASP A 177 -18.47 13.31 -3.90
CA ASP A 177 -19.80 13.84 -3.60
C ASP A 177 -20.84 12.72 -3.46
N TYR A 178 -20.88 11.75 -4.39
CA TYR A 178 -21.76 10.58 -4.30
C TYR A 178 -21.54 9.82 -3.00
N LEU A 179 -20.29 9.55 -2.64
CA LEU A 179 -19.92 8.85 -1.41
C LEU A 179 -20.35 9.65 -0.16
N MET A 180 -20.11 10.96 -0.13
CA MET A 180 -20.53 11.83 0.97
C MET A 180 -22.05 11.93 1.12
N ASP A 181 -22.82 11.76 0.04
CA ASP A 181 -24.29 11.72 0.08
C ASP A 181 -24.82 10.41 0.70
N HIS A 182 -24.03 9.33 0.65
CA HIS A 182 -24.39 8.01 1.16
C HIS A 182 -23.74 7.67 2.51
N LEU A 183 -22.85 8.53 3.01
CA LEU A 183 -22.20 8.37 4.31
C LEU A 183 -23.17 8.77 5.42
N THR A 184 -23.37 7.90 6.41
CA THR A 184 -24.25 8.18 7.57
C THR A 184 -23.50 8.21 8.91
N GLY A 185 -22.33 7.58 8.97
CA GLY A 185 -21.49 7.51 10.16
C GLY A 185 -20.09 7.01 9.82
N ARG A 186 -19.25 6.72 10.82
CA ARG A 186 -17.86 6.27 10.59
C ARG A 186 -17.75 4.82 10.15
N GLY A 187 -18.74 4.00 10.51
CA GLY A 187 -18.68 2.54 10.37
C GLY A 187 -17.81 1.84 11.42
N GLU A 188 -17.23 2.61 12.34
CA GLU A 188 -16.51 2.11 13.51
C GLU A 188 -16.47 3.13 14.67
N GLY A 189 -16.26 2.57 15.87
CA GLY A 189 -16.12 3.33 17.11
C GLY A 189 -17.42 3.66 17.84
N SER A 190 -18.57 3.19 17.36
CA SER A 190 -19.85 3.14 18.10
C SER A 190 -20.19 1.70 18.52
N ALA A 191 -21.02 1.54 19.55
CA ALA A 191 -21.58 0.22 19.89
C ALA A 191 -22.53 -0.30 18.80
N ASP A 192 -23.25 0.62 18.12
CA ASP A 192 -24.23 0.31 17.08
C ASP A 192 -23.58 -0.13 15.76
N ASP A 193 -22.27 0.04 15.62
CA ASP A 193 -21.52 -0.47 14.46
C ASP A 193 -21.40 -2.01 14.49
N TRP A 194 -21.62 -2.63 15.65
CA TRP A 194 -21.37 -4.05 15.88
C TRP A 194 -22.67 -4.82 16.09
N ILE A 195 -22.71 -6.05 15.57
CA ILE A 195 -23.84 -6.96 15.81
C ILE A 195 -23.85 -7.41 17.28
N PRO A 196 -24.93 -7.15 18.05
CA PRO A 196 -24.98 -7.54 19.45
C PRO A 196 -24.74 -9.04 19.66
N GLY A 197 -23.82 -9.37 20.57
CA GLY A 197 -23.45 -10.75 20.86
C GLY A 197 -22.51 -11.41 19.85
N ARG A 198 -22.01 -10.67 18.85
CA ARG A 198 -20.98 -11.14 17.90
C ARG A 198 -19.75 -10.24 17.95
N SER A 199 -18.67 -10.74 18.54
CA SER A 199 -17.41 -10.00 18.61
C SER A 199 -16.85 -9.74 17.21
N GLY A 200 -16.52 -8.49 16.90
CA GLY A 200 -15.82 -8.09 15.67
C GLY A 200 -16.66 -8.10 14.39
N VAL A 201 -17.97 -8.36 14.45
CA VAL A 201 -18.84 -8.39 13.27
C VAL A 201 -19.57 -7.06 13.13
N LYS A 202 -19.27 -6.31 12.06
CA LYS A 202 -19.93 -5.04 11.74
C LYS A 202 -21.34 -5.25 11.19
N THR A 203 -22.25 -4.32 11.44
CA THR A 203 -23.53 -4.24 10.72
C THR A 203 -23.30 -3.95 9.25
N GLN A 204 -24.29 -4.22 8.39
CA GLN A 204 -24.22 -3.88 6.97
C GLN A 204 -24.03 -2.36 6.77
N ALA A 205 -24.74 -1.54 7.54
CA ALA A 205 -24.61 -0.09 7.50
C ALA A 205 -23.19 0.36 7.90
N ALA A 206 -22.63 -0.21 8.96
CA ALA A 206 -21.27 0.09 9.40
C ALA A 206 -20.22 -0.35 8.37
N THR A 207 -20.38 -1.54 7.78
CA THR A 207 -19.53 -2.04 6.69
C THR A 207 -19.52 -1.07 5.50
N ARG A 208 -20.69 -0.58 5.09
CA ARG A 208 -20.81 0.40 4.00
C ARG A 208 -20.16 1.73 4.37
N ASN A 209 -20.37 2.22 5.59
CA ASN A 209 -19.74 3.47 6.04
C ASN A 209 -18.21 3.36 6.08
N SER A 210 -17.65 2.25 6.56
CA SER A 210 -16.18 2.02 6.53
C SER A 210 -15.65 2.01 5.09
N ALA A 211 -16.29 1.28 4.19
CA ALA A 211 -15.91 1.29 2.77
C ALA A 211 -15.95 2.70 2.15
N ILE A 212 -16.98 3.50 2.47
CA ILE A 212 -17.07 4.89 2.00
C ILE A 212 -15.92 5.74 2.58
N VAL A 213 -15.62 5.61 3.88
CA VAL A 213 -14.52 6.33 4.53
C VAL A 213 -13.19 5.98 3.86
N ASP A 214 -12.90 4.69 3.68
CA ASP A 214 -11.66 4.22 3.06
C ASP A 214 -11.53 4.75 1.63
N MET A 215 -12.58 4.68 0.82
CA MET A 215 -12.58 5.23 -0.54
C MET A 215 -12.32 6.74 -0.58
N LEU A 216 -12.90 7.51 0.35
CA LEU A 216 -12.64 8.95 0.45
C LEU A 216 -11.20 9.25 0.89
N VAL A 217 -10.63 8.41 1.76
CA VAL A 217 -9.22 8.51 2.17
C VAL A 217 -8.29 8.18 1.01
N ASP A 218 -8.57 7.13 0.25
CA ASP A 218 -7.81 6.69 -0.92
C ASP A 218 -7.81 7.72 -2.05
N TYR A 219 -8.88 8.52 -2.18
CA TYR A 219 -8.88 9.67 -3.11
C TYR A 219 -7.90 10.78 -2.70
N GLY A 220 -7.43 10.80 -1.45
CA GLY A 220 -6.29 11.59 -1.02
C GLY A 220 -6.55 13.10 -0.92
N THR A 221 -5.47 13.88 -1.04
CA THR A 221 -5.51 15.35 -0.89
C THR A 221 -6.41 16.10 -1.89
N PRO A 222 -6.63 15.65 -3.15
CA PRO A 222 -7.53 16.33 -4.08
C PRO A 222 -8.97 16.51 -3.57
N VAL A 223 -9.50 15.58 -2.77
CA VAL A 223 -10.89 15.64 -2.28
C VAL A 223 -11.04 16.34 -0.94
N LEU A 224 -9.95 16.61 -0.22
CA LEU A 224 -9.99 17.26 1.11
C LEU A 224 -10.78 18.58 1.12
N PRO A 225 -10.60 19.52 0.17
CA PRO A 225 -11.37 20.76 0.17
C PRO A 225 -12.89 20.53 0.08
N LEU A 226 -13.32 19.50 -0.67
CA LEU A 226 -14.73 19.13 -0.81
C LEU A 226 -15.28 18.54 0.49
N VAL A 227 -14.54 17.59 1.09
CA VAL A 227 -14.91 16.96 2.37
C VAL A 227 -15.01 18.01 3.48
N GLU A 228 -14.05 18.94 3.55
CA GLU A 228 -14.08 20.01 4.54
C GLU A 228 -15.22 21.00 4.30
N ALA A 229 -15.48 21.36 3.04
CA ALA A 229 -16.61 22.23 2.69
C ALA A 229 -17.93 21.58 3.11
N ARG A 230 -18.11 20.29 2.81
CA ARG A 230 -19.29 19.51 3.22
C ARG A 230 -19.43 19.45 4.74
N ARG A 231 -18.34 19.20 5.46
CA ARG A 231 -18.32 19.15 6.94
C ARG A 231 -18.76 20.46 7.59
N ARG A 232 -18.48 21.61 6.96
CA ARG A 232 -18.86 22.95 7.46
C ARG A 232 -20.31 23.32 7.16
N GLN A 233 -21.01 22.56 6.31
CA GLN A 233 -22.40 22.86 5.98
C GLN A 233 -23.33 22.61 7.18
N PRO A 234 -24.25 23.53 7.48
CA PRO A 234 -25.22 23.33 8.54
C PRO A 234 -26.28 22.29 8.14
N GLY A 235 -26.75 21.49 9.10
CA GLY A 235 -27.89 20.57 8.92
C GLY A 235 -27.56 19.08 8.84
N GLY A 236 -26.29 18.69 8.87
CA GLY A 236 -25.89 17.29 9.03
C GLY A 236 -26.09 16.79 10.47
N SER A 237 -26.18 15.46 10.65
CA SER A 237 -26.15 14.86 12.00
C SER A 237 -24.75 15.02 12.63
N ASP A 238 -24.67 14.98 13.96
CA ASP A 238 -23.38 15.00 14.67
C ASP A 238 -22.49 13.81 14.28
N GLU A 239 -23.10 12.68 13.95
CA GLU A 239 -22.38 11.47 13.53
C GLU A 239 -21.81 11.61 12.12
N TYR A 240 -22.60 12.13 11.18
CA TYR A 240 -22.13 12.47 9.83
C TYR A 240 -20.97 13.47 9.86
N THR A 241 -21.11 14.53 10.66
CA THR A 241 -20.07 15.55 10.80
C THR A 241 -18.77 14.97 11.39
N ARG A 242 -18.89 14.05 12.37
CA ARG A 242 -17.75 13.31 12.91
C ARG A 242 -17.12 12.36 11.88
N ALA A 243 -17.92 11.74 11.01
CA ALA A 243 -17.42 10.87 9.96
C ALA A 243 -16.58 11.64 8.93
N LEU A 244 -17.06 12.79 8.44
CA LEU A 244 -16.28 13.66 7.56
C LEU A 244 -15.02 14.19 8.26
N GLY A 245 -15.10 14.52 9.55
CA GLY A 245 -13.92 14.89 10.34
C GLY A 245 -12.89 13.77 10.46
N TYR A 246 -13.34 12.52 10.53
CA TYR A 246 -12.49 11.34 10.56
C TYR A 246 -11.79 11.09 9.22
N VAL A 247 -12.51 11.24 8.10
CA VAL A 247 -11.93 11.21 6.74
C VAL A 247 -10.79 12.22 6.62
N VAL A 248 -11.04 13.49 6.99
CA VAL A 248 -9.99 14.54 6.95
C VAL A 248 -8.75 14.14 7.75
N HIS A 249 -8.94 13.64 8.97
CA HIS A 249 -7.85 13.22 9.84
C HIS A 249 -7.04 12.06 9.24
N LEU A 250 -7.71 11.02 8.74
CA LEU A 250 -7.04 9.86 8.14
C LEU A 250 -6.29 10.22 6.86
N THR A 251 -6.89 11.04 5.98
CA THR A 251 -6.21 11.51 4.76
C THR A 251 -4.97 12.35 5.08
N GLN A 252 -5.03 13.21 6.11
CA GLN A 252 -3.86 13.97 6.56
C GLN A 252 -2.76 13.06 7.10
N LEU A 253 -3.12 12.04 7.89
CA LEU A 253 -2.17 11.05 8.40
C LEU A 253 -1.53 10.23 7.28
N ALA A 254 -2.30 9.82 6.27
CA ALA A 254 -1.81 9.11 5.10
C ALA A 254 -0.82 9.99 4.31
N ASN A 255 -1.21 11.23 4.01
CA ASN A 255 -0.35 12.18 3.30
C ASN A 255 0.95 12.48 4.07
N GLN A 256 0.88 12.61 5.40
CA GLN A 256 2.07 12.80 6.22
C GLN A 256 3.04 11.61 6.10
N ARG A 257 2.53 10.38 6.18
CA ARG A 257 3.35 9.16 6.03
C ARG A 257 4.00 9.08 4.65
N ASP A 258 3.24 9.37 3.59
CA ASP A 258 3.75 9.35 2.22
C ASP A 258 4.87 10.38 2.03
N GLN A 259 4.71 11.58 2.62
CA GLN A 259 5.74 12.62 2.62
C GLN A 259 6.98 12.23 3.42
N GLU A 260 6.81 11.60 4.59
CA GLU A 260 7.92 11.07 5.41
C GLU A 260 8.72 10.00 4.64
N ASP A 261 8.03 9.05 4.01
CA ASP A 261 8.64 7.98 3.21
C ASP A 261 9.37 8.53 1.98
N GLN A 262 8.76 9.49 1.28
CA GLN A 262 9.39 10.16 0.15
C GLN A 262 10.63 10.96 0.58
N CYS A 263 10.53 11.73 1.67
CA CYS A 263 11.66 12.47 2.20
C CYS A 263 12.83 11.56 2.59
N ALA A 264 12.54 10.41 3.21
CA ALA A 264 13.56 9.42 3.54
C ALA A 264 14.20 8.82 2.28
N ALA A 265 13.43 8.55 1.23
CA ALA A 265 13.94 8.01 -0.03
C ALA A 265 14.84 9.02 -0.77
N GLU A 266 14.41 10.28 -0.87
CA GLU A 266 15.15 11.37 -1.51
C GLU A 266 16.44 11.69 -0.74
N MET A 267 16.38 11.82 0.59
CA MET A 267 17.58 12.10 1.37
C MET A 267 18.62 10.96 1.26
N ARG A 268 18.18 9.70 1.17
CA ARG A 268 19.08 8.57 0.89
C ARG A 268 19.75 8.71 -0.48
N MET A 269 18.99 9.09 -1.52
CA MET A 269 19.53 9.34 -2.86
C MET A 269 20.62 10.45 -2.82
N VAL A 270 20.38 11.55 -2.10
CA VAL A 270 21.38 12.63 -1.98
C VAL A 270 22.62 12.17 -1.21
N VAL A 271 22.49 11.36 -0.15
CA VAL A 271 23.67 10.77 0.50
C VAL A 271 24.43 9.84 -0.43
N GLU A 272 23.73 9.01 -1.22
CA GLU A 272 24.38 8.16 -2.23
C GLU A 272 25.15 9.01 -3.26
N ALA A 273 24.60 10.14 -3.69
CA ALA A 273 25.30 11.11 -4.54
C ALA A 273 26.54 11.72 -3.85
N ILE A 274 26.46 12.05 -2.56
CA ILE A 274 27.60 12.53 -1.76
C ILE A 274 28.71 11.48 -1.67
N LEU A 275 28.35 10.21 -1.43
CA LEU A 275 29.31 9.12 -1.35
C LEU A 275 29.96 8.84 -2.72
N LEU A 276 29.20 8.99 -3.81
CA LEU A 276 29.73 8.89 -5.17
C LEU A 276 30.69 10.04 -5.48
N TYR A 277 30.31 11.29 -5.15
CA TYR A 277 31.21 12.44 -5.24
C TYR A 277 32.52 12.17 -4.46
N ALA A 278 32.43 11.76 -3.20
CA ALA A 278 33.61 11.53 -2.38
C ALA A 278 34.51 10.45 -2.98
N LYS A 279 33.93 9.37 -3.53
CA LYS A 279 34.68 8.32 -4.24
C LYS A 279 35.47 8.86 -5.45
N GLU A 280 34.94 9.84 -6.16
CA GLU A 280 35.61 10.48 -7.30
C GLU A 280 36.61 11.58 -6.89
N HIS A 281 36.54 12.01 -5.63
CA HIS A 281 37.34 13.08 -5.05
C HIS A 281 38.20 12.57 -3.86
N ASP A 282 38.87 11.42 -4.04
CA ASP A 282 39.83 10.85 -3.08
C ASP A 282 39.28 10.64 -1.65
N GLY A 283 38.00 10.31 -1.53
CA GLY A 283 37.30 10.11 -0.26
C GLY A 283 36.88 11.41 0.43
N ILE A 284 37.05 12.57 -0.20
CA ILE A 284 36.76 13.88 0.39
C ILE A 284 35.29 14.25 0.15
N LEU A 285 34.56 14.55 1.24
CA LEU A 285 33.18 15.03 1.19
C LEU A 285 33.09 16.39 0.46
N PRO A 286 31.95 16.71 -0.18
CA PRO A 286 31.75 18.04 -0.76
C PRO A 286 31.85 19.11 0.34
N SER A 287 32.28 20.31 -0.06
CA SER A 287 32.70 21.32 0.90
C SER A 287 32.09 22.70 0.66
N GLY A 288 31.82 23.42 1.74
CA GLY A 288 31.45 24.83 1.68
C GLY A 288 30.04 25.09 1.13
N PRO A 289 29.71 26.36 0.85
CA PRO A 289 28.36 26.76 0.42
C PRO A 289 27.98 26.21 -0.97
N ASP A 290 28.96 25.70 -1.72
CA ASP A 290 28.80 25.24 -3.09
C ASP A 290 28.50 23.72 -3.19
N TRP A 291 28.38 23.00 -2.06
CA TRP A 291 28.18 21.54 -2.06
C TRP A 291 27.00 21.09 -2.94
N LYS A 292 25.91 21.85 -2.96
CA LYS A 292 24.74 21.58 -3.82
C LYS A 292 25.11 21.62 -5.30
N ARG A 293 25.90 22.64 -5.71
CA ARG A 293 26.41 22.78 -7.07
C ARG A 293 27.34 21.62 -7.44
N ASP A 294 28.20 21.22 -6.51
CA ASP A 294 29.16 20.13 -6.72
C ASP A 294 28.48 18.77 -6.87
N LEU A 295 27.29 18.59 -6.27
CA LEU A 295 26.49 17.37 -6.40
C LEU A 295 25.59 17.32 -7.63
N MET A 296 25.28 18.47 -8.27
CA MET A 296 24.37 18.49 -9.42
C MET A 296 24.72 17.50 -10.55
N PRO A 297 26.00 17.16 -10.85
CA PRO A 297 26.32 16.13 -11.84
C PRO A 297 25.83 14.71 -11.49
N TYR A 298 25.52 14.45 -10.21
CA TYR A 298 25.09 13.14 -9.69
C TYR A 298 23.59 13.09 -9.37
N LEU A 299 22.89 14.22 -9.49
CA LEU A 299 21.45 14.36 -9.24
C LEU A 299 20.71 14.56 -10.56
N THR A 300 19.40 14.34 -10.55
CA THR A 300 18.57 14.53 -11.75
C THR A 300 18.14 15.99 -11.87
N THR A 301 17.81 16.62 -10.73
CA THR A 301 17.27 17.97 -10.67
C THR A 301 17.54 18.62 -9.31
N GLU A 302 17.47 19.94 -9.23
CA GLU A 302 17.59 20.68 -7.96
C GLU A 302 16.44 20.37 -7.00
N ALA A 303 15.30 19.88 -7.52
CA ALA A 303 14.19 19.42 -6.69
C ALA A 303 14.57 18.21 -5.81
N ASP A 304 15.60 17.43 -6.18
CA ASP A 304 16.10 16.29 -5.38
C ASP A 304 16.72 16.76 -4.04
N LEU A 305 16.99 18.06 -3.89
CA LEU A 305 17.56 18.69 -2.68
C LEU A 305 16.49 19.31 -1.77
N GLN A 306 15.20 19.08 -2.04
CA GLN A 306 14.08 19.63 -1.29
C GLN A 306 13.30 18.54 -0.58
N CYS A 307 12.80 18.84 0.61
CA CYS A 307 11.84 17.99 1.27
C CYS A 307 10.46 18.16 0.60
N PRO A 308 9.69 17.06 0.38
CA PRO A 308 8.33 17.14 -0.14
C PRO A 308 7.34 17.75 0.87
N SER A 309 7.71 17.78 2.15
CA SER A 309 6.97 18.49 3.21
C SER A 309 7.35 19.97 3.28
N SER A 310 6.43 20.77 3.77
CA SER A 310 6.65 22.19 4.08
C SER A 310 6.47 22.44 5.57
N ASP A 311 7.26 23.34 6.15
CA ASP A 311 7.09 23.78 7.54
C ASP A 311 6.30 25.10 7.58
N GLY A 312 5.03 25.04 7.97
CA GLY A 312 4.16 26.22 8.01
C GLY A 312 3.97 26.92 6.64
N GLY A 313 4.11 26.17 5.53
CA GLY A 313 4.09 26.70 4.17
C GLY A 313 5.43 27.23 3.66
N THR A 314 6.51 27.07 4.45
CA THR A 314 7.88 27.40 4.04
C THR A 314 8.54 26.18 3.39
N THR A 315 9.23 26.39 2.27
CA THR A 315 10.03 25.35 1.61
C THR A 315 11.16 24.89 2.52
N VAL A 316 11.26 23.58 2.70
CA VAL A 316 12.33 22.92 3.45
C VAL A 316 13.29 22.27 2.46
N GLY A 317 14.58 22.52 2.64
CA GLY A 317 15.65 21.91 1.85
C GLY A 317 16.47 20.94 2.68
N TYR A 318 17.30 20.15 2.01
CA TYR A 318 18.36 19.39 2.66
C TYR A 318 19.60 20.25 2.80
N GLU A 319 20.28 20.11 3.94
CA GLU A 319 21.53 20.80 4.24
C GLU A 319 22.62 19.81 4.66
N LEU A 320 23.83 20.03 4.14
CA LEU A 320 25.00 19.26 4.52
C LEU A 320 25.45 19.65 5.92
N ASN A 321 25.76 18.67 6.75
CA ASN A 321 26.30 18.92 8.08
C ASN A 321 27.63 19.69 7.95
N PRO A 322 27.70 20.96 8.40
CA PRO A 322 28.89 21.78 8.22
C PRO A 322 30.10 21.23 8.97
N ASN A 323 29.89 20.38 9.97
CA ASN A 323 30.96 19.77 10.75
C ASN A 323 31.71 18.65 10.02
N ILE A 324 31.17 18.13 8.92
CA ILE A 324 31.79 17.07 8.11
C ILE A 324 32.17 17.56 6.70
N SER A 325 31.65 18.72 6.30
CA SER A 325 31.92 19.35 5.00
C SER A 325 33.42 19.41 4.71
N GLY A 326 33.85 18.82 3.59
CA GLY A 326 35.25 18.80 3.16
C GLY A 326 36.18 17.86 3.93
N GLN A 327 35.69 17.05 4.88
CA GLN A 327 36.50 16.06 5.59
C GLN A 327 36.61 14.76 4.80
N SER A 328 37.62 13.95 5.12
CA SER A 328 37.78 12.62 4.53
C SER A 328 36.81 11.62 5.16
N LEU A 329 36.19 10.77 4.34
CA LEU A 329 35.35 9.66 4.80
C LEU A 329 36.12 8.70 5.73
N ASP A 330 37.44 8.56 5.54
CA ASP A 330 38.29 7.67 6.34
C ASP A 330 38.45 8.16 7.80
N GLU A 331 38.05 9.38 8.12
CA GLU A 331 38.07 9.92 9.48
C GLU A 331 36.95 9.36 10.37
N TYR A 332 35.95 8.68 9.79
CA TYR A 332 34.76 8.22 10.50
C TYR A 332 34.71 6.70 10.65
N GLU A 333 35.08 6.21 11.84
CA GLU A 333 34.99 4.78 12.20
C GLU A 333 33.54 4.23 12.17
N TYR A 334 32.56 5.08 12.47
CA TYR A 334 31.13 4.71 12.59
C TYR A 334 30.25 5.61 11.72
N PRO A 335 30.25 5.45 10.38
CA PRO A 335 29.50 6.30 9.46
C PRO A 335 27.97 6.22 9.66
N ASP A 336 27.48 5.13 10.27
CA ASP A 336 26.07 4.96 10.64
C ASP A 336 25.61 5.80 11.83
N ARG A 337 26.54 6.56 12.46
CA ARG A 337 26.27 7.45 13.60
C ARG A 337 26.58 8.92 13.32
N VAL A 338 27.07 9.23 12.12
CA VAL A 338 27.43 10.57 11.69
C VAL A 338 26.33 11.10 10.78
N VAL A 339 25.61 12.12 11.23
CA VAL A 339 24.59 12.77 10.40
C VAL A 339 25.28 13.53 9.28
N CYS A 340 24.93 13.15 8.06
CA CYS A 340 25.41 13.74 6.81
C CYS A 340 24.49 14.87 6.36
N LEU A 341 23.19 14.59 6.26
CA LEU A 341 22.17 15.55 5.83
C LEU A 341 21.11 15.71 6.91
N TYR A 342 20.55 16.91 6.98
CA TYR A 342 19.37 17.22 7.79
C TYR A 342 18.46 18.19 7.05
N GLU A 343 17.20 18.29 7.50
CA GLU A 343 16.25 19.24 6.94
C GLU A 343 16.45 20.65 7.52
N ALA A 344 16.46 21.65 6.65
CA ALA A 344 16.67 23.04 7.00
C ALA A 344 15.75 23.98 6.21
N LEU A 345 15.37 25.08 6.84
CA LEU A 345 14.74 26.22 6.18
C LEU A 345 15.76 26.91 5.27
N SER A 346 15.28 27.75 4.35
CA SER A 346 16.16 28.57 3.49
C SER A 346 17.07 29.53 4.26
N SER A 347 16.78 29.81 5.54
CA SER A 347 17.63 30.58 6.46
C SER A 347 18.86 29.79 6.96
N GLY A 348 18.90 28.47 6.73
CA GLY A 348 19.90 27.55 7.28
C GLY A 348 19.54 27.00 8.67
N GLU A 349 18.43 27.45 9.26
CA GLU A 349 17.92 26.91 10.52
C GLU A 349 17.33 25.51 10.32
N ARG A 350 17.51 24.61 11.30
CA ARG A 350 16.91 23.27 11.28
C ARG A 350 15.40 23.37 11.19
N ALA A 351 14.80 22.59 10.31
CA ALA A 351 13.36 22.49 10.14
C ALA A 351 12.82 21.19 10.74
N TYR A 352 11.56 21.20 11.19
CA TYR A 352 10.88 20.04 11.77
C TYR A 352 9.51 19.79 11.11
N PRO A 353 9.48 19.60 9.77
CA PRO A 353 8.23 19.61 9.00
C PRO A 353 7.34 18.39 9.27
N HIS A 354 7.88 17.32 9.86
CA HIS A 354 7.17 16.05 10.06
C HIS A 354 6.59 15.96 11.47
N GLY A 355 5.63 16.84 11.78
CA GLY A 355 4.95 16.85 13.07
C GLY A 355 5.87 17.19 14.27
N GLY A 356 6.87 18.05 14.05
CA GLY A 356 7.88 18.40 15.06
C GLY A 356 9.11 17.49 15.06
N LEU A 357 9.27 16.66 14.03
CA LEU A 357 10.45 15.84 13.77
C LEU A 357 11.18 16.31 12.52
N THR A 358 12.49 16.05 12.47
CA THR A 358 13.37 16.31 11.33
C THR A 358 13.92 15.01 10.77
N GLN A 359 13.87 14.85 9.46
CA GLN A 359 14.50 13.76 8.76
C GLN A 359 16.01 14.02 8.69
N CYS A 360 16.80 13.04 9.11
CA CYS A 360 18.25 13.04 8.98
C CYS A 360 18.71 11.82 8.19
N ALA A 361 19.81 11.97 7.46
CA ALA A 361 20.51 10.87 6.82
C ALA A 361 21.95 10.79 7.33
N PHE A 362 22.43 9.55 7.48
CA PHE A 362 23.74 9.24 8.02
C PHE A 362 24.73 8.96 6.88
N LEU A 363 26.04 9.05 7.15
CA LEU A 363 27.09 8.81 6.15
C LEU A 363 27.07 7.39 5.53
N ASN A 364 26.27 6.46 6.04
CA ASN A 364 26.05 5.15 5.43
C ASN A 364 24.75 5.03 4.59
N GLY A 365 24.03 6.14 4.38
CA GLY A 365 22.77 6.18 3.63
C GLY A 365 21.53 5.77 4.41
N ARG A 366 21.65 5.39 5.70
CA ARG A 366 20.47 5.20 6.56
C ARG A 366 19.81 6.53 6.85
N THR A 367 18.50 6.51 7.04
CA THR A 367 17.68 7.67 7.35
C THR A 367 16.89 7.44 8.62
N ARG A 368 16.68 8.49 9.43
CA ARG A 368 15.87 8.46 10.65
C ARG A 368 15.19 9.81 10.92
N LEU A 369 13.99 9.77 11.47
CA LEU A 369 13.34 10.93 12.08
C LEU A 369 13.93 11.18 13.47
N LEU A 370 14.35 12.41 13.73
CA LEU A 370 14.92 12.85 15.01
C LEU A 370 14.09 14.01 15.60
N THR A 371 14.12 14.13 16.92
CA THR A 371 13.56 15.28 17.65
C THR A 371 14.58 16.42 17.71
N GLU A 372 14.20 17.61 18.20
CA GLU A 372 15.09 18.77 18.36
C GLU A 372 16.34 18.53 19.23
N GLN A 373 16.40 17.43 19.98
CA GLN A 373 17.43 17.16 20.99
C GLN A 373 18.75 16.61 20.40
N TRP A 374 18.84 16.38 19.09
CA TRP A 374 20.08 15.91 18.49
C TRP A 374 21.14 17.02 18.40
N ASP A 375 22.39 16.70 18.73
CA ASP A 375 23.48 17.66 18.95
C ASP A 375 24.18 18.16 17.68
N GLY A 376 23.69 17.79 16.49
CA GLY A 376 24.27 18.21 15.21
C GLY A 376 25.55 17.47 14.81
N TYR A 377 26.09 16.54 15.61
CA TYR A 377 27.39 15.91 15.35
C TYR A 377 27.36 14.39 15.42
N ARG A 378 26.86 13.81 16.52
CA ARG A 378 26.82 12.36 16.74
C ARG A 378 25.61 12.02 17.60
N MET A 379 24.80 11.07 17.15
CA MET A 379 23.84 10.46 18.06
C MET A 379 24.61 9.77 19.20
N SER A 380 24.36 10.19 20.44
CA SER A 380 24.84 9.51 21.63
C SER A 380 24.19 8.13 21.71
N VAL A 381 24.79 7.19 22.45
CA VAL A 381 24.21 5.84 22.65
C VAL A 381 22.80 5.92 23.27
N ASN A 382 22.46 7.03 23.95
CA ASN A 382 21.14 7.25 24.54
C ASN A 382 20.09 7.77 23.55
N ASP A 383 20.49 8.09 22.31
CA ASP A 383 19.58 8.51 21.24
C ASP A 383 19.15 7.31 20.35
N PHE A 384 19.58 6.08 20.71
CA PHE A 384 19.27 4.83 20.00
C PHE A 384 18.10 4.05 20.60
#